data_AF-W2P9E7-F1
#
_entry.id   AF-W2P9E7-F1
#
_cell.length_a   1.000
_cell.length_b   1.000
_cell.length_c   1.000
_cell.angle_alpha   90.00
_cell.angle_beta   90.00
_cell.angle_gamma   90.00
#
_symmetry.space_group_name_H-M   'P 1'
#
loop_
_entity.id
_entity.type
_entity.pdbx_description
1 polymer ?
#
loop_
_entity_poly.entity_id
_entity_poly.type
_entity_poly.pdbx_seq_one_letter_code
_entity_poly.pdbx_strand_id
1 'polypeptide(L)'
;MSKLKAVCSKTLKRYMSLLMTAVEAQISAEMPGLYGYKSTLYLENCVALYGVYWQKGQLKLVLLAIAPMEEEPSLSFLIGDNCATNQAIAILLNVPLIGCASHRFNLAVNSYLSYYKTEVEVVSALMAALRTINNRAALLEYTSLFPRRPNATGWSSTFEMVARYRVDAVFDLTPKATTHRQIEALLEDLRVFQSVTLKLQLEALTLADVRVLFDSVAERFPSTKAKLSATAPIVHSPAFEVATVKVINGEVGRLTSSECKAIKHFELVAAPASSGSKRKQRDDEEAEEDFATSGLHARNASGSPQTAALYTELLKKLPTTSNRCKRLFS
;
A
#
# COMPACT_ATOMS: atom_id res chain seq x y z
N MET A 1 -9.06 -33.37 -20.05
CA MET A 1 -10.50 -33.28 -19.71
C MET A 1 -10.71 -33.90 -18.34
N SER A 2 -11.29 -33.17 -17.38
CA SER A 2 -11.43 -33.62 -15.98
C SER A 2 -12.38 -34.81 -15.85
N LYS A 3 -11.97 -35.87 -15.13
CA LYS A 3 -12.74 -37.12 -14.87
C LYS A 3 -13.95 -36.95 -13.92
N LEU A 4 -14.48 -35.74 -13.76
CA LEU A 4 -15.56 -35.48 -12.82
C LEU A 4 -16.91 -35.77 -13.49
N LYS A 5 -17.77 -36.54 -12.78
CA LYS A 5 -19.15 -36.77 -13.22
C LYS A 5 -19.90 -35.44 -13.25
N ALA A 6 -20.70 -35.22 -14.28
CA ALA A 6 -21.52 -34.01 -14.39
C ALA A 6 -22.51 -33.94 -13.21
N VAL A 7 -22.56 -32.78 -12.54
CA VAL A 7 -23.45 -32.50 -11.41
C VAL A 7 -24.49 -31.47 -11.85
N CYS A 8 -25.76 -31.66 -11.47
CA CYS A 8 -26.81 -30.69 -11.82
C CYS A 8 -26.69 -29.40 -10.99
N SER A 9 -27.11 -28.28 -11.58
CA SER A 9 -27.03 -26.95 -10.95
C SER A 9 -27.66 -26.89 -9.55
N LYS A 10 -28.78 -27.58 -9.33
CA LYS A 10 -29.48 -27.61 -8.03
C LYS A 10 -28.65 -28.29 -6.95
N THR A 11 -28.02 -29.43 -7.29
CA THR A 11 -27.14 -30.17 -6.40
C THR A 11 -25.86 -29.39 -6.12
N LEU A 12 -25.29 -28.74 -7.15
CA LEU A 12 -24.13 -27.88 -6.99
C LEU A 12 -24.41 -26.71 -6.03
N LYS A 13 -25.53 -25.99 -6.21
CA LYS A 13 -25.93 -24.89 -5.31
C LYS A 13 -26.11 -25.36 -3.87
N ARG A 14 -26.71 -26.54 -3.65
CA ARG A 14 -26.86 -27.13 -2.31
C ARG A 14 -25.50 -27.44 -1.67
N TYR A 15 -24.57 -28.04 -2.42
CA TYR A 15 -23.23 -28.30 -1.91
C TYR A 15 -22.43 -27.02 -1.67
N MET A 16 -22.58 -26.00 -2.52
CA MET A 16 -21.95 -24.69 -2.31
C MET A 16 -22.47 -24.02 -1.04
N SER A 17 -23.78 -24.08 -0.77
CA SER A 17 -24.36 -23.54 0.47
C SER A 17 -23.91 -24.32 1.71
N LEU A 18 -23.88 -25.65 1.66
CA LEU A 18 -23.37 -26.47 2.77
C LEU A 18 -21.88 -26.22 3.02
N LEU A 19 -21.10 -26.06 1.95
CA LEU A 19 -19.67 -25.73 2.04
C LEU A 19 -19.48 -24.33 2.63
N MET A 20 -20.27 -23.34 2.21
CA MET A 20 -20.26 -21.99 2.76
C MET A 20 -20.50 -22.02 4.27
N THR A 21 -21.59 -22.65 4.74
CA THR A 21 -21.88 -22.74 6.19
C THR A 21 -20.77 -23.46 6.97
N ALA A 22 -20.20 -24.53 6.41
CA ALA A 22 -19.10 -25.24 7.05
C ALA A 22 -17.83 -24.37 7.15
N VAL A 23 -17.52 -23.63 6.08
CA VAL A 23 -16.39 -22.70 6.01
C VAL A 23 -16.61 -21.52 6.95
N GLU A 24 -17.81 -20.94 7.02
CA GLU A 24 -18.18 -19.87 7.94
C GLU A 24 -18.05 -20.30 9.41
N ALA A 25 -18.51 -21.49 9.76
CA ALA A 25 -18.38 -22.03 11.10
C ALA A 25 -16.90 -22.24 11.48
N GLN A 26 -16.10 -22.75 10.54
CA GLN A 26 -14.67 -22.94 10.76
C GLN A 26 -13.94 -21.60 10.92
N ILE A 27 -14.22 -20.62 10.06
CA ILE A 27 -13.64 -19.28 10.14
C ILE A 27 -14.06 -18.61 11.45
N SER A 28 -15.33 -18.70 11.83
CA SER A 28 -15.85 -18.10 13.08
C SER A 28 -15.22 -18.72 14.32
N ALA A 29 -14.96 -20.04 14.30
CA ALA A 29 -14.23 -20.71 15.38
C ALA A 29 -12.73 -20.34 15.41
N GLU A 30 -12.14 -19.99 14.26
CA GLU A 30 -10.74 -19.58 14.15
C GLU A 30 -10.51 -18.08 14.43
N MET A 31 -11.51 -17.23 14.17
CA MET A 31 -11.40 -15.79 14.32
C MET A 31 -11.49 -15.38 15.80
N PRO A 32 -10.53 -14.58 16.31
CA PRO A 32 -10.63 -13.99 17.64
C PRO A 32 -11.78 -12.96 17.68
N GLY A 33 -12.31 -12.66 18.89
CA GLY A 33 -13.41 -11.69 19.07
C GLY A 33 -13.10 -10.24 18.63
N LEU A 34 -11.85 -9.93 18.28
CA LEU A 34 -11.40 -8.65 17.70
C LEU A 34 -10.68 -8.93 16.38
N TYR A 35 -11.27 -8.49 15.27
CA TYR A 35 -10.73 -8.66 13.92
C TYR A 35 -10.98 -7.43 13.05
N GLY A 36 -10.12 -7.24 12.06
CA GLY A 36 -10.19 -6.13 11.12
C GLY A 36 -10.77 -6.58 9.79
N TYR A 37 -11.21 -5.64 8.96
CA TYR A 37 -11.62 -5.96 7.60
C TYR A 37 -10.83 -5.18 6.56
N LYS A 38 -10.44 -5.87 5.50
CA LYS A 38 -9.77 -5.30 4.33
C LYS A 38 -10.72 -5.38 3.14
N SER A 39 -11.04 -4.24 2.55
CA SER A 39 -11.82 -4.18 1.32
C SER A 39 -10.88 -4.09 0.11
N THR A 40 -11.06 -4.97 -0.87
CA THR A 40 -10.49 -4.79 -2.21
C THR A 40 -11.64 -4.50 -3.17
N LEU A 41 -11.75 -3.25 -3.61
CA LEU A 41 -12.74 -2.87 -4.62
C LEU A 41 -12.18 -3.16 -6.02
N TYR A 42 -12.82 -4.01 -6.84
CA TYR A 42 -12.83 -3.92 -8.31
C TYR A 42 -13.97 -4.77 -8.93
N LEU A 43 -15.05 -4.08 -9.33
CA LEU A 43 -15.93 -4.25 -10.50
C LEU A 43 -17.34 -3.76 -10.12
N GLU A 44 -17.82 -2.76 -10.87
CA GLU A 44 -19.19 -2.25 -11.00
C GLU A 44 -20.26 -2.83 -10.04
N ASN A 45 -20.19 -2.47 -8.74
CA ASN A 45 -21.16 -2.74 -7.67
C ASN A 45 -20.91 -3.95 -6.74
N CYS A 46 -19.71 -4.53 -6.72
CA CYS A 46 -19.37 -5.60 -5.76
C CYS A 46 -18.26 -5.18 -4.77
N VAL A 47 -18.51 -5.33 -3.46
CA VAL A 47 -17.51 -5.15 -2.39
C VAL A 47 -16.98 -6.52 -1.98
N ALA A 48 -15.69 -6.78 -2.17
CA ALA A 48 -15.03 -7.96 -1.63
C ALA A 48 -14.50 -7.66 -0.22
N LEU A 49 -15.16 -8.25 0.78
CA LEU A 49 -14.88 -8.07 2.19
C LEU A 49 -13.94 -9.19 2.65
N TYR A 50 -12.75 -8.86 3.15
CA TYR A 50 -11.83 -9.82 3.75
C TYR A 50 -11.76 -9.64 5.26
N GLY A 51 -11.90 -10.72 6.01
CA GLY A 51 -11.55 -10.79 7.42
C GLY A 51 -10.04 -10.84 7.57
N VAL A 52 -9.51 -9.96 8.41
CA VAL A 52 -8.09 -9.82 8.71
C VAL A 52 -7.88 -10.07 10.20
N TYR A 53 -7.20 -11.17 10.52
CA TYR A 53 -6.91 -11.55 11.89
C TYR A 53 -5.56 -12.25 11.98
N TRP A 54 -5.00 -12.26 13.19
CA TRP A 54 -3.76 -12.97 13.49
C TRP A 54 -4.07 -14.32 14.12
N GLN A 55 -3.50 -15.39 13.58
CA GLN A 55 -3.58 -16.73 14.17
C GLN A 55 -2.20 -17.35 14.20
N LYS A 56 -1.75 -17.78 15.39
CA LYS A 56 -0.42 -18.40 15.61
C LYS A 56 0.75 -17.60 15.00
N GLY A 57 0.69 -16.26 15.07
CA GLY A 57 1.74 -15.38 14.55
C GLY A 57 1.75 -15.19 13.04
N GLN A 58 0.74 -15.67 12.30
CA GLN A 58 0.55 -15.40 10.88
C GLN A 58 -0.68 -14.52 10.65
N LEU A 59 -0.56 -13.57 9.73
CA LEU A 59 -1.67 -12.75 9.25
C LEU A 59 -2.54 -13.59 8.31
N LYS A 60 -3.77 -13.86 8.70
CA LYS A 60 -4.76 -14.50 7.84
C LYS A 60 -5.64 -13.43 7.18
N LEU A 61 -5.80 -13.56 5.87
CA LEU A 61 -6.76 -12.80 5.07
C LEU A 61 -7.75 -13.79 4.46
N VAL A 62 -9.00 -13.73 4.87
CA VAL A 62 -10.04 -14.66 4.43
C VAL A 62 -11.13 -13.86 3.73
N LEU A 63 -11.48 -14.20 2.49
CA LEU A 63 -12.59 -13.57 1.79
C LEU A 63 -13.90 -14.00 2.47
N LEU A 64 -14.64 -13.04 3.03
CA LEU A 64 -15.89 -13.26 3.76
C LEU A 64 -17.11 -13.07 2.87
N ALA A 65 -17.14 -12.01 2.07
CA ALA A 65 -18.26 -11.73 1.19
C ALA A 65 -17.80 -11.05 -0.09
N ILE A 66 -18.55 -11.28 -1.17
CA ILE A 66 -18.60 -10.44 -2.37
C ILE A 66 -20.06 -10.05 -2.54
N ALA A 67 -20.50 -8.96 -1.89
CA ALA A 67 -21.91 -8.57 -1.81
C ALA A 67 -22.08 -7.10 -1.36
N PRO A 68 -23.25 -6.47 -1.59
CA PRO A 68 -23.63 -5.25 -0.87
C PRO A 68 -23.78 -5.55 0.64
N MET A 69 -23.17 -4.73 1.48
CA MET A 69 -23.02 -4.97 2.92
C MET A 69 -24.33 -4.74 3.71
N GLU A 70 -24.65 -5.64 4.64
CA GLU A 70 -25.52 -5.38 5.79
C GLU A 70 -24.66 -5.19 7.07
N GLU A 71 -25.25 -4.57 8.10
CA GLU A 71 -24.58 -4.11 9.32
C GLU A 71 -23.95 -5.28 10.13
N GLU A 72 -22.62 -5.31 10.27
CA GLU A 72 -21.89 -6.31 11.08
C GLU A 72 -21.37 -5.67 12.39
N PRO A 73 -21.80 -6.15 13.57
CA PRO A 73 -21.50 -5.52 14.87
C PRO A 73 -20.06 -5.72 15.39
N SER A 74 -19.20 -6.46 14.67
CA SER A 74 -17.83 -6.83 15.07
C SER A 74 -16.72 -6.04 14.36
N LEU A 75 -17.07 -5.17 13.41
CA LEU A 75 -16.10 -4.42 12.59
C LEU A 75 -15.36 -3.36 13.42
N SER A 76 -14.03 -3.46 13.49
CA SER A 76 -13.22 -2.51 14.29
C SER A 76 -12.57 -1.39 13.46
N PHE A 77 -12.31 -1.59 12.16
CA PHE A 77 -11.74 -0.59 11.25
C PHE A 77 -11.86 -1.05 9.78
N LEU A 78 -11.77 -0.10 8.85
CA LEU A 78 -11.74 -0.34 7.40
C LEU A 78 -10.39 0.06 6.80
N ILE A 79 -9.89 -0.70 5.83
CA ILE A 79 -8.74 -0.32 5.00
C ILE A 79 -9.17 -0.28 3.53
N GLY A 80 -8.94 0.85 2.88
CA GLY A 80 -9.34 1.09 1.49
C GLY A 80 -8.70 2.33 0.93
N ASP A 81 -8.80 2.56 -0.39
CA ASP A 81 -8.54 3.90 -0.90
C ASP A 81 -9.60 4.88 -0.39
N ASN A 82 -9.23 6.17 -0.35
CA ASN A 82 -10.10 7.22 0.18
C ASN A 82 -11.20 7.63 -0.84
N CYS A 83 -11.76 6.68 -1.58
CA CYS A 83 -12.87 6.95 -2.48
C CYS A 83 -14.16 7.22 -1.70
N ALA A 84 -15.10 7.97 -2.30
CA ALA A 84 -16.34 8.37 -1.65
C ALA A 84 -17.13 7.18 -1.09
N THR A 85 -17.12 6.03 -1.79
CA THR A 85 -17.77 4.80 -1.34
C THR A 85 -17.16 4.26 -0.04
N ASN A 86 -15.84 4.14 0.05
CA ASN A 86 -15.19 3.65 1.26
C ASN A 86 -15.35 4.61 2.44
N GLN A 87 -15.33 5.92 2.18
CA GLN A 87 -15.64 6.93 3.20
C GLN A 87 -17.08 6.79 3.71
N ALA A 88 -18.06 6.70 2.79
CA ALA A 88 -19.46 6.54 3.15
C ALA A 88 -19.71 5.26 3.96
N ILE A 89 -19.06 4.15 3.59
CA ILE A 89 -19.13 2.88 4.34
C ILE A 89 -18.54 3.05 5.74
N ALA A 90 -17.36 3.66 5.88
CA ALA A 90 -16.73 3.89 7.18
C ALA A 90 -17.59 4.77 8.10
N ILE A 91 -18.22 5.81 7.53
CA ILE A 91 -19.15 6.69 8.24
C ILE A 91 -20.42 5.94 8.66
N LEU A 92 -21.03 5.18 7.74
CA LEU A 92 -22.25 4.42 8.00
C LEU A 92 -22.04 3.41 9.14
N LEU A 93 -20.89 2.73 9.13
CA LEU A 93 -20.53 1.72 10.13
C LEU A 93 -19.90 2.33 11.39
N ASN A 94 -19.67 3.64 11.41
CA ASN A 94 -19.03 4.36 12.50
C ASN A 94 -17.66 3.77 12.92
N VAL A 95 -16.84 3.37 11.94
CA VAL A 95 -15.51 2.78 12.16
C VAL A 95 -14.41 3.61 11.49
N PRO A 96 -13.18 3.62 12.03
CA PRO A 96 -12.10 4.35 11.41
C PRO A 96 -11.68 3.73 10.06
N LEU A 97 -11.52 4.58 9.05
CA LEU A 97 -10.92 4.25 7.76
C LEU A 97 -9.42 4.60 7.75
N ILE A 98 -8.58 3.61 7.43
CA ILE A 98 -7.18 3.79 7.07
C ILE A 98 -7.06 3.86 5.56
N GLY A 99 -6.50 4.96 5.07
CA GLY A 99 -6.25 5.16 3.64
C GLY A 99 -5.14 4.26 3.11
N CYS A 100 -5.35 3.61 1.97
CA CYS A 100 -4.35 2.79 1.29
C CYS A 100 -3.07 3.58 0.98
N ALA A 101 -1.94 3.15 1.55
CA ALA A 101 -0.66 3.86 1.44
C ALA A 101 -0.20 4.01 -0.01
N SER A 102 -0.20 2.93 -0.81
CA SER A 102 0.20 2.98 -2.23
C SER A 102 -0.70 3.93 -3.04
N HIS A 103 -1.99 4.01 -2.72
CA HIS A 103 -2.89 4.94 -3.41
C HIS A 103 -2.61 6.40 -3.05
N ARG A 104 -2.42 6.70 -1.76
CA ARG A 104 -2.00 8.03 -1.30
C ARG A 104 -0.67 8.45 -1.92
N PHE A 105 0.28 7.52 -1.99
CA PHE A 105 1.58 7.74 -2.61
C PHE A 105 1.46 8.03 -4.11
N ASN A 106 0.70 7.21 -4.85
CA ASN A 106 0.41 7.45 -6.26
C ASN A 106 -0.22 8.84 -6.51
N LEU A 107 -1.13 9.29 -5.64
CA LEU A 107 -1.71 10.64 -5.76
C LEU A 107 -0.67 11.75 -5.52
N ALA A 108 0.26 11.54 -4.58
CA ALA A 108 1.35 12.46 -4.31
C ALA A 108 2.31 12.56 -5.50
N VAL A 109 2.73 11.43 -6.05
CA VAL A 109 3.64 11.39 -7.21
C VAL A 109 2.98 11.96 -8.46
N ASN A 110 1.69 11.69 -8.71
CA ASN A 110 0.97 12.32 -9.82
C ASN A 110 0.88 13.86 -9.67
N SER A 111 0.75 14.35 -8.43
CA SER A 111 0.80 15.79 -8.17
C SER A 111 2.20 16.34 -8.44
N TYR A 112 3.27 15.61 -8.08
CA TYR A 112 4.64 15.96 -8.42
C TYR A 112 4.88 16.01 -9.95
N LEU A 113 4.44 14.98 -10.67
CA LEU A 113 4.59 14.89 -12.12
C LEU A 113 3.85 15.98 -12.88
N SER A 114 2.84 16.62 -12.28
CA SER A 114 2.15 17.75 -12.90
C SER A 114 3.08 18.95 -13.19
N TYR A 115 4.18 19.09 -12.43
CA TYR A 115 5.20 20.12 -12.68
C TYR A 115 6.10 19.80 -13.88
N TYR A 116 6.18 18.52 -14.30
CA TYR A 116 7.06 18.03 -15.35
C TYR A 116 6.30 17.56 -16.59
N LYS A 117 5.08 18.08 -16.78
CA LYS A 117 4.20 17.64 -17.88
C LYS A 117 4.87 17.82 -19.25
N THR A 118 5.57 18.93 -19.45
CA THR A 118 6.25 19.24 -20.72
C THR A 118 7.39 18.29 -21.00
N GLU A 119 8.23 17.99 -20.00
CA GLU A 119 9.34 17.05 -20.11
C GLU A 119 8.84 15.63 -20.39
N VAL A 120 7.79 15.21 -19.69
CA VAL A 120 7.13 13.91 -19.92
C VAL A 120 6.54 13.82 -21.32
N GLU A 121 5.93 14.89 -21.83
CA GLU A 121 5.41 14.96 -23.20
C GLU A 121 6.53 14.87 -24.25
N VAL A 122 7.68 15.51 -24.01
CA VAL A 122 8.87 15.40 -24.88
C VAL A 122 9.37 13.96 -24.94
N VAL A 123 9.51 13.29 -23.79
CA VAL A 123 9.93 11.88 -23.76
C VAL A 123 8.88 11.00 -24.45
N SER A 124 7.58 11.25 -24.25
CA SER A 124 6.50 10.50 -24.89
C SER A 124 6.51 10.65 -26.42
N ALA A 125 6.76 11.86 -26.93
CA ALA A 125 6.91 12.14 -28.36
C ALA A 125 8.16 11.45 -28.93
N LEU A 126 9.29 11.47 -28.21
CA LEU A 126 10.49 10.73 -28.59
C LEU A 126 10.22 9.22 -28.66
N MET A 127 9.59 8.65 -27.63
CA MET A 127 9.23 7.23 -27.60
C MET A 127 8.27 6.85 -28.73
N ALA A 128 7.41 7.78 -29.18
CA ALA A 128 6.60 7.59 -30.37
C ALA A 128 7.43 7.50 -31.66
N ALA A 129 8.39 8.42 -31.83
CA ALA A 129 9.27 8.45 -32.99
C ALA A 129 10.19 7.22 -33.05
N LEU A 130 10.69 6.76 -31.91
CA LEU A 130 11.54 5.57 -31.79
C LEU A 130 10.79 4.25 -32.06
N ARG A 131 9.44 4.25 -32.06
CA ARG A 131 8.64 3.06 -32.41
C ARG A 131 8.54 2.79 -33.90
N THR A 132 8.93 3.73 -34.76
CA THR A 132 8.94 3.50 -36.20
C THR A 132 9.97 2.42 -36.55
N ILE A 133 9.73 1.66 -37.62
CA ILE A 133 10.54 0.46 -37.94
C ILE A 133 12.02 0.80 -38.08
N ASN A 134 12.34 1.89 -38.79
CA ASN A 134 13.72 2.30 -39.05
C ASN A 134 14.42 2.79 -37.78
N ASN A 135 13.77 3.65 -36.98
CA ASN A 135 14.36 4.15 -35.74
C ASN A 135 14.49 3.05 -34.69
N ARG A 136 13.55 2.09 -34.67
CA ARG A 136 13.63 0.92 -33.79
C ARG A 136 14.80 0.01 -34.18
N ALA A 137 15.05 -0.18 -35.48
CA ALA A 137 16.20 -0.95 -35.94
C ALA A 137 17.51 -0.30 -35.48
N ALA A 138 17.64 1.03 -35.64
CA ALA A 138 18.80 1.78 -35.15
C ALA A 138 18.93 1.71 -33.61
N LEU A 139 17.82 1.86 -32.87
CA LEU A 139 17.82 1.81 -31.40
C LEU A 139 18.31 0.46 -30.85
N LEU A 140 18.04 -0.65 -31.56
CA LEU A 140 18.47 -1.99 -31.13
C LEU A 140 20.00 -2.15 -31.09
N GLU A 141 20.76 -1.31 -31.79
CA GLU A 141 22.22 -1.28 -31.71
C GLU A 141 22.72 -0.73 -30.37
N TYR A 142 21.90 0.07 -29.67
CA TYR A 142 22.26 0.75 -28.43
C TYR A 142 21.60 0.15 -27.18
N THR A 143 20.43 -0.48 -27.32
CA THR A 143 19.68 -1.07 -26.20
C THR A 143 18.75 -2.19 -26.64
N SER A 144 18.59 -3.19 -25.79
CA SER A 144 17.58 -4.24 -25.94
C SER A 144 16.18 -3.83 -25.50
N LEU A 145 16.03 -2.65 -24.88
CA LEU A 145 14.76 -2.17 -24.34
C LEU A 145 13.90 -1.49 -25.39
N PHE A 146 12.63 -1.89 -25.47
CA PHE A 146 11.67 -1.28 -26.40
C PHE A 146 11.14 0.08 -25.93
N PRO A 147 10.92 1.06 -26.83
CA PRO A 147 10.23 2.29 -26.47
C PRO A 147 8.83 2.02 -25.91
N ARG A 148 8.50 2.64 -24.78
CA ARG A 148 7.18 2.54 -24.14
C ARG A 148 6.50 3.89 -24.12
N ARG A 149 5.17 3.89 -24.19
CA ARG A 149 4.35 5.06 -23.89
C ARG A 149 3.78 4.93 -22.48
N PRO A 150 3.52 6.05 -21.78
CA PRO A 150 2.90 5.98 -20.48
C PRO A 150 1.44 5.53 -20.67
N ASN A 151 0.97 4.66 -19.77
CA ASN A 151 -0.46 4.39 -19.63
C ASN A 151 -1.08 5.51 -18.78
N ALA A 152 -2.36 5.82 -19.01
CA ALA A 152 -3.02 6.91 -18.30
C ALA A 152 -3.28 6.61 -16.81
N THR A 153 -3.14 5.35 -16.38
CA THR A 153 -3.67 4.86 -15.10
C THR A 153 -2.66 4.75 -13.96
N GLY A 154 -1.38 5.09 -14.16
CA GLY A 154 -0.40 5.09 -13.07
C GLY A 154 0.93 5.75 -13.42
N TRP A 155 1.55 6.37 -12.42
CA TRP A 155 2.84 7.08 -12.57
C TRP A 155 4.01 6.13 -12.93
N SER A 156 3.89 4.84 -12.60
CA SER A 156 4.93 3.84 -12.86
C SER A 156 5.20 3.62 -14.34
N SER A 157 4.19 3.75 -15.21
CA SER A 157 4.42 3.68 -16.66
C SER A 157 5.18 4.90 -17.17
N THR A 158 4.97 6.06 -16.56
CA THR A 158 5.76 7.27 -16.80
C THR A 158 7.20 7.05 -16.34
N PHE A 159 7.42 6.45 -15.17
CA PHE A 159 8.75 6.07 -14.71
C PHE A 159 9.45 5.10 -15.67
N GLU A 160 8.81 4.00 -16.05
CA GLU A 160 9.38 3.04 -17.01
C GLU A 160 9.70 3.69 -18.36
N MET A 161 8.86 4.63 -18.80
CA MET A 161 9.10 5.38 -20.02
C MET A 161 10.35 6.27 -19.86
N VAL A 162 10.40 7.12 -18.83
CA VAL A 162 11.53 8.02 -18.59
C VAL A 162 12.81 7.24 -18.32
N ALA A 163 12.76 6.08 -17.65
CA ALA A 163 13.91 5.22 -17.43
C ALA A 163 14.49 4.61 -18.72
N ARG A 164 13.70 4.57 -19.81
CA ARG A 164 14.15 4.12 -21.13
C ARG A 164 14.66 5.26 -22.01
N TYR A 165 14.57 6.50 -21.53
CA TYR A 165 15.09 7.66 -22.24
C TYR A 165 16.60 7.49 -22.48
N ARG A 166 17.00 7.54 -23.74
CA ARG A 166 18.40 7.43 -24.18
C ARG A 166 18.62 8.46 -25.28
N VAL A 167 19.58 9.35 -25.08
CA VAL A 167 19.91 10.43 -26.04
C VAL A 167 20.71 9.90 -27.23
N ASP A 168 21.53 8.88 -27.00
CA ASP A 168 22.50 8.39 -27.99
C ASP A 168 21.89 7.64 -29.17
N ALA A 169 20.60 7.31 -29.11
CA ALA A 169 19.96 6.44 -30.09
C ALA A 169 19.63 7.13 -31.42
N VAL A 170 19.29 8.44 -31.40
CA VAL A 170 18.93 9.21 -32.60
C VAL A 170 19.26 10.68 -32.38
N PHE A 171 20.41 11.14 -32.91
CA PHE A 171 20.92 12.50 -32.75
C PHE A 171 19.87 13.58 -33.12
N ASP A 172 19.15 13.39 -34.22
CA ASP A 172 18.15 14.34 -34.74
C ASP A 172 16.89 14.48 -33.87
N LEU A 173 16.67 13.56 -32.92
CA LEU A 173 15.52 13.57 -32.00
C LEU A 173 15.92 13.99 -30.58
N THR A 174 17.16 14.43 -30.39
CA THR A 174 17.69 14.84 -29.09
C THR A 174 16.99 16.11 -28.61
N PRO A 175 16.36 16.09 -27.42
CA PRO A 175 15.83 17.31 -26.82
C PRO A 175 16.91 18.36 -26.60
N LYS A 176 16.50 19.63 -26.44
CA LYS A 176 17.43 20.71 -26.05
C LYS A 176 18.18 20.33 -24.77
N ALA A 177 19.44 20.75 -24.67
CA ALA A 177 20.31 20.41 -23.53
C ALA A 177 19.69 20.75 -22.15
N THR A 178 18.90 21.83 -22.06
CA THR A 178 18.17 22.19 -20.84
C THR A 178 17.10 21.15 -20.48
N THR A 179 16.27 20.77 -21.45
CA THR A 179 15.22 19.77 -21.28
C THR A 179 15.80 18.40 -20.98
N HIS A 180 16.91 18.02 -21.62
CA HIS A 180 17.63 16.80 -21.32
C HIS A 180 18.05 16.72 -19.84
N ARG A 181 18.68 17.80 -19.30
CA ARG A 181 19.06 17.85 -17.87
C ARG A 181 17.86 17.77 -16.94
N GLN A 182 16.72 18.37 -17.31
CA GLN A 182 15.49 18.28 -16.52
C GLN A 182 14.91 16.86 -16.52
N ILE A 183 14.99 16.14 -17.65
CA ILE A 183 14.55 14.74 -17.76
C ILE A 183 15.45 13.82 -16.90
N GLU A 184 16.77 14.02 -16.93
CA GLU A 184 17.72 13.25 -16.09
C GLU A 184 17.46 13.51 -14.60
N ALA A 185 17.27 14.77 -14.20
CA ALA A 185 16.93 15.10 -12.81
C ALA A 185 15.59 14.47 -12.39
N LEU A 186 14.58 14.53 -13.27
CA LEU A 186 13.29 13.87 -13.04
C LEU A 186 13.44 12.36 -12.88
N LEU A 187 14.32 11.71 -13.67
CA LEU A 187 14.56 10.28 -13.57
C LEU A 187 15.11 9.89 -12.19
N GLU A 188 16.06 10.66 -11.66
CA GLU A 188 16.60 10.41 -10.32
C GLU A 188 15.53 10.56 -9.23
N ASP A 189 14.66 11.56 -9.34
CA ASP A 189 13.54 11.72 -8.41
C ASP A 189 12.55 10.55 -8.51
N LEU A 190 12.22 10.11 -9.73
CA LEU A 190 11.31 8.98 -9.95
C LEU A 190 11.87 7.65 -9.45
N ARG A 191 13.20 7.46 -9.43
CA ARG A 191 13.84 6.28 -8.81
C ARG A 191 13.56 6.23 -7.31
N VAL A 192 13.58 7.37 -6.63
CA VAL A 192 13.23 7.46 -5.20
C VAL A 192 11.76 7.11 -4.98
N PHE A 193 10.86 7.59 -5.85
CA PHE A 193 9.45 7.20 -5.76
C PHE A 193 9.23 5.71 -6.04
N GLN A 194 10.03 5.13 -6.93
CA GLN A 194 9.95 3.71 -7.26
C GLN A 194 10.37 2.85 -6.08
N SER A 195 11.47 3.21 -5.39
CA SER A 195 11.93 2.46 -4.23
C SER A 195 10.92 2.46 -3.09
N VAL A 196 10.33 3.62 -2.80
CA VAL A 196 9.26 3.73 -1.80
C VAL A 196 8.04 2.92 -2.21
N THR A 197 7.65 2.97 -3.48
CA THR A 197 6.50 2.19 -3.99
C THR A 197 6.71 0.69 -3.84
N LEU A 198 7.89 0.18 -4.20
CA LEU A 198 8.25 -1.23 -4.00
C LEU A 198 8.24 -1.60 -2.51
N LYS A 199 8.76 -0.74 -1.64
CA LYS A 199 8.76 -0.97 -0.19
C LYS A 199 7.33 -1.01 0.38
N LEU A 200 6.45 -0.13 -0.09
CA LEU A 200 5.03 -0.10 0.29
C LEU A 200 4.27 -1.37 -0.10
N GLN A 201 4.76 -2.14 -1.06
CA GLN A 201 4.12 -3.38 -1.50
C GLN A 201 4.50 -4.60 -0.63
N LEU A 202 5.46 -4.46 0.30
CA LEU A 202 5.88 -5.54 1.21
C LEU A 202 4.80 -5.87 2.24
N GLU A 203 4.57 -7.16 2.48
CA GLU A 203 3.50 -7.63 3.40
C GLU A 203 3.83 -7.40 4.87
N ALA A 204 5.12 -7.24 5.22
CA ALA A 204 5.59 -7.05 6.59
C ALA A 204 5.62 -5.58 7.05
N LEU A 205 5.19 -4.63 6.21
CA LEU A 205 5.34 -3.20 6.46
C LEU A 205 4.27 -2.67 7.44
N THR A 206 4.69 -2.09 8.57
CA THR A 206 3.77 -1.52 9.57
C THR A 206 3.33 -0.10 9.23
N LEU A 207 2.24 0.40 9.85
CA LEU A 207 1.78 1.78 9.62
C LEU A 207 2.83 2.83 10.06
N ALA A 208 3.65 2.50 11.06
CA ALA A 208 4.75 3.37 11.49
C ALA A 208 5.89 3.41 10.46
N ASP A 209 6.19 2.30 9.77
CA ASP A 209 7.16 2.29 8.67
C ASP A 209 6.66 3.13 7.49
N VAL A 210 5.37 3.02 7.13
CA VAL A 210 4.75 3.90 6.12
C VAL A 210 4.91 5.36 6.50
N ARG A 211 4.71 5.69 7.78
CA ARG A 211 4.82 7.05 8.27
C ARG A 211 6.22 7.60 8.07
N VAL A 212 7.24 6.84 8.44
CA VAL A 212 8.65 7.22 8.21
C VAL A 212 8.95 7.40 6.72
N LEU A 213 8.50 6.49 5.85
CA LEU A 213 8.67 6.62 4.41
C LEU A 213 8.00 7.90 3.87
N PHE A 214 6.78 8.17 4.29
CA PHE A 214 6.02 9.35 3.85
C PHE A 214 6.64 10.66 4.34
N ASP A 215 7.09 10.70 5.59
CA ASP A 215 7.70 11.89 6.16
C ASP A 215 9.06 12.17 5.51
N SER A 216 9.86 11.12 5.23
CA SER A 216 11.13 11.23 4.49
C SER A 216 10.92 11.76 3.05
N VAL A 217 9.89 11.26 2.36
CA VAL A 217 9.52 11.76 1.03
C VAL A 217 9.00 13.19 1.09
N ALA A 218 8.19 13.54 2.10
CA ALA A 218 7.66 14.89 2.26
C ALA A 218 8.75 15.91 2.63
N GLU A 219 9.81 15.48 3.31
CA GLU A 219 10.99 16.29 3.60
C GLU A 219 11.80 16.56 2.32
N ARG A 220 12.10 15.51 1.55
CA ARG A 220 12.85 15.63 0.29
C ARG A 220 12.05 16.32 -0.82
N PHE A 221 10.75 16.10 -0.87
CA PHE A 221 9.83 16.61 -1.89
C PHE A 221 8.64 17.34 -1.24
N PRO A 222 8.80 18.62 -0.83
CA PRO A 222 7.78 19.34 -0.07
C PRO A 222 6.39 19.41 -0.73
N SER A 223 6.32 19.38 -2.07
CA SER A 223 5.06 19.37 -2.82
C SER A 223 4.19 18.14 -2.55
N THR A 224 4.77 17.03 -2.09
CA THR A 224 4.05 15.79 -1.75
C THR A 224 3.36 15.85 -0.39
N LYS A 225 3.73 16.81 0.49
CA LYS A 225 3.22 16.94 1.86
C LYS A 225 1.70 17.07 1.94
N ALA A 226 1.10 17.73 0.95
CA ALA A 226 -0.35 17.91 0.84
C ALA A 226 -1.13 16.59 0.75
N LYS A 227 -0.48 15.48 0.36
CA LYS A 227 -1.08 14.14 0.26
C LYS A 227 -0.50 13.15 1.28
N LEU A 228 0.76 13.33 1.67
CA LEU A 228 1.48 12.38 2.52
C LEU A 228 1.42 12.68 4.02
N SER A 229 1.23 13.95 4.42
CA SER A 229 1.17 14.35 5.83
C SER A 229 0.12 13.55 6.63
N ALA A 230 0.39 13.31 7.92
CA ALA A 230 -0.56 12.69 8.84
C ALA A 230 -1.85 13.51 9.01
N THR A 231 -1.76 14.82 8.81
CA THR A 231 -2.88 15.78 8.88
C THR A 231 -3.38 16.20 7.49
N ALA A 232 -2.93 15.53 6.43
CA ALA A 232 -3.38 15.86 5.08
C ALA A 232 -4.92 15.71 4.97
N PRO A 233 -5.63 16.58 4.23
CA PRO A 233 -7.09 16.49 4.08
C PRO A 233 -7.59 15.15 3.52
N ILE A 234 -6.72 14.38 2.86
CA ILE A 234 -7.00 13.04 2.37
C ILE A 234 -7.05 11.97 3.47
N VAL A 235 -6.64 12.29 4.70
CA VAL A 235 -6.68 11.34 5.83
C VAL A 235 -8.06 11.41 6.48
N HIS A 236 -8.83 10.32 6.36
CA HIS A 236 -10.18 10.25 6.93
C HIS A 236 -10.16 10.23 8.46
N SER A 237 -9.29 9.42 9.06
CA SER A 237 -9.26 9.18 10.51
C SER A 237 -7.89 9.56 11.11
N PRO A 238 -7.50 10.85 11.11
CA PRO A 238 -6.13 11.26 11.45
C PRO A 238 -5.76 10.92 12.90
N ALA A 239 -6.67 11.09 13.85
CA ALA A 239 -6.43 10.72 15.24
C ALA A 239 -6.19 9.20 15.40
N PHE A 240 -6.88 8.37 14.62
CA PHE A 240 -6.69 6.91 14.64
C PHE A 240 -5.36 6.50 14.01
N GLU A 241 -5.01 7.04 12.84
CA GLU A 241 -3.72 6.75 12.17
C GLU A 241 -2.54 7.15 13.06
N VAL A 242 -2.57 8.36 13.66
CA VAL A 242 -1.51 8.85 14.54
C VAL A 242 -1.42 8.03 15.82
N ALA A 243 -2.56 7.72 16.46
CA ALA A 243 -2.60 6.88 17.65
C ALA A 243 -1.99 5.50 17.39
N THR A 244 -2.33 4.88 16.26
CA THR A 244 -1.80 3.57 15.85
C THR A 244 -0.27 3.63 15.67
N VAL A 245 0.26 4.66 15.01
CA VAL A 245 1.71 4.85 14.85
C VAL A 245 2.40 4.98 16.21
N LYS A 246 1.84 5.79 17.13
CA LYS A 246 2.38 5.94 18.50
C LYS A 246 2.38 4.61 19.25
N VAL A 247 1.31 3.81 19.16
CA VAL A 247 1.25 2.49 19.78
C VAL A 247 2.30 1.54 19.20
N ILE A 248 2.49 1.52 17.88
CA ILE A 248 3.52 0.70 17.22
C ILE A 248 4.93 1.09 17.69
N ASN A 249 5.17 2.38 17.90
CA ASN A 249 6.45 2.89 18.41
C ASN A 249 6.66 2.71 19.93
N GLY A 250 5.64 2.26 20.68
CA GLY A 250 5.68 2.18 22.14
C GLY A 250 5.52 3.54 22.84
N GLU A 251 5.03 4.56 22.13
CA GLU A 251 4.84 5.93 22.62
C GLU A 251 3.44 6.15 23.22
N VAL A 252 2.89 5.14 23.92
CA VAL A 252 1.52 5.16 24.48
C VAL A 252 1.31 6.33 25.44
N GLY A 253 2.34 6.72 26.19
CA GLY A 253 2.29 7.87 27.11
C GLY A 253 2.15 9.24 26.44
N ARG A 254 2.27 9.31 25.10
CA ARG A 254 2.12 10.54 24.30
C ARG A 254 0.78 10.61 23.56
N LEU A 255 -0.14 9.69 23.85
CA LEU A 255 -1.48 9.72 23.27
C LEU A 255 -2.28 10.90 23.83
N THR A 256 -2.94 11.63 22.94
CA THR A 256 -3.89 12.68 23.32
C THR A 256 -5.26 12.08 23.66
N SER A 257 -6.12 12.86 24.33
CA SER A 257 -7.47 12.38 24.68
C SER A 257 -8.32 11.98 23.47
N SER A 258 -8.14 12.63 22.31
CA SER A 258 -8.82 12.26 21.07
C SER A 258 -8.25 10.98 20.45
N GLU A 259 -6.93 10.79 20.51
CA GLU A 259 -6.24 9.57 20.07
C GLU A 259 -6.64 8.36 20.94
N CYS A 260 -6.68 8.49 22.26
CA CYS A 260 -7.14 7.42 23.16
C CYS A 260 -8.58 7.00 22.84
N LYS A 261 -9.47 7.97 22.61
CA LYS A 261 -10.87 7.68 22.22
C LYS A 261 -10.94 6.90 20.90
N ALA A 262 -10.08 7.22 19.93
CA ALA A 262 -10.06 6.58 18.62
C ALA A 262 -9.61 5.11 18.67
N ILE A 263 -8.74 4.73 19.60
CA ILE A 263 -8.22 3.35 19.73
C ILE A 263 -8.81 2.56 20.91
N LYS A 264 -9.78 3.12 21.63
CA LYS A 264 -10.36 2.52 22.86
C LYS A 264 -10.83 1.08 22.68
N HIS A 265 -11.42 0.76 21.53
CA HIS A 265 -11.92 -0.59 21.22
C HIS A 265 -10.80 -1.65 21.12
N PHE A 266 -9.53 -1.24 21.05
CA PHE A 266 -8.38 -2.14 20.91
C PHE A 266 -7.60 -2.34 22.22
N GLU A 267 -8.07 -1.77 23.34
CA GLU A 267 -7.46 -1.95 24.67
C GLU A 267 -7.68 -3.38 25.17
N LEU A 268 -6.61 -4.01 25.66
CA LEU A 268 -6.70 -5.32 26.30
C LEU A 268 -7.06 -5.13 27.78
N VAL A 269 -8.09 -5.83 28.27
CA VAL A 269 -8.36 -5.93 29.72
C VAL A 269 -7.19 -6.69 30.35
N ALA A 270 -6.48 -6.04 31.28
CA ALA A 270 -5.22 -6.55 31.82
C ALA A 270 -5.40 -7.86 32.62
N ALA A 271 -4.65 -8.90 32.24
CA ALA A 271 -4.30 -10.03 33.10
C ALA A 271 -2.80 -9.92 33.46
N PRO A 272 -2.36 -10.38 34.66
CA PRO A 272 -1.04 -10.06 35.19
C PRO A 272 0.10 -10.70 34.39
N ALA A 273 1.20 -9.97 34.30
CA ALA A 273 2.36 -10.25 33.47
C ALA A 273 3.07 -11.56 33.83
N SER A 274 3.51 -12.31 32.80
CA SER A 274 4.59 -13.28 32.93
C SER A 274 5.70 -12.96 31.92
N SER A 275 6.92 -12.90 32.44
CA SER A 275 8.16 -12.59 31.73
C SER A 275 8.64 -13.78 30.89
N GLY A 276 8.97 -13.55 29.62
CA GLY A 276 9.58 -14.55 28.74
C GLY A 276 10.71 -13.96 27.89
N SER A 277 11.83 -14.70 27.85
CA SER A 277 13.17 -14.29 27.39
C SER A 277 13.32 -14.09 25.86
N LYS A 278 14.19 -13.14 25.46
CA LYS A 278 14.55 -12.81 24.07
C LYS A 278 15.59 -13.78 23.50
N ARG A 279 15.42 -14.16 22.23
CA ARG A 279 16.52 -14.69 21.39
C ARG A 279 16.67 -13.79 20.16
N LYS A 280 17.88 -13.22 20.00
CA LYS A 280 18.29 -12.31 18.94
C LYS A 280 18.81 -13.15 17.77
N GLN A 281 18.26 -12.97 16.57
CA GLN A 281 18.82 -13.51 15.34
C GLN A 281 19.24 -12.33 14.46
N ARG A 282 20.52 -12.29 14.11
CA ARG A 282 21.14 -11.39 13.13
C ARG A 282 21.19 -12.18 11.83
N ASP A 283 20.69 -11.60 10.75
CA ASP A 283 21.12 -11.95 9.41
C ASP A 283 21.63 -10.64 8.78
N ASP A 284 22.91 -10.66 8.44
CA ASP A 284 23.61 -9.63 7.68
C ASP A 284 23.51 -10.03 6.19
N GLU A 285 22.86 -9.21 5.38
CA GLU A 285 23.08 -9.17 3.93
C GLU A 285 23.31 -7.71 3.53
N GLU A 286 24.55 -7.42 3.12
CA GLU A 286 24.94 -6.14 2.52
C GLU A 286 24.28 -6.03 1.14
N ALA A 287 23.19 -5.28 1.06
CA ALA A 287 22.62 -4.78 -0.19
C ALA A 287 22.77 -3.25 -0.23
N GLU A 288 23.02 -2.72 -1.42
CA GLU A 288 23.11 -1.27 -1.69
C GLU A 288 21.99 -0.49 -0.98
N GLU A 289 22.40 0.50 -0.19
CA GLU A 289 21.50 1.21 0.73
C GLU A 289 20.63 2.22 -0.03
N ASP A 290 19.44 1.79 -0.43
CA ASP A 290 18.45 2.66 -1.07
C ASP A 290 17.73 3.56 -0.04
N PHE A 291 17.23 4.71 -0.50
CA PHE A 291 16.55 5.75 0.28
C PHE A 291 15.47 5.20 1.24
N ALA A 292 14.63 4.28 0.75
CA ALA A 292 13.56 3.68 1.57
C ALA A 292 14.12 2.76 2.67
N THR A 293 15.28 2.15 2.45
CA THR A 293 15.94 1.23 3.39
C THR A 293 16.66 2.02 4.48
N SER A 294 17.39 3.08 4.15
CA SER A 294 18.05 3.95 5.13
C SER A 294 17.08 4.58 6.15
N GLY A 295 15.92 5.06 5.70
CA GLY A 295 14.90 5.62 6.60
C GLY A 295 14.37 4.61 7.63
N LEU A 296 14.22 3.34 7.23
CA LEU A 296 13.77 2.28 8.13
C LEU A 296 14.86 1.81 9.10
N HIS A 297 16.13 1.75 8.65
CA HIS A 297 17.25 1.42 9.52
C HIS A 297 17.44 2.47 10.62
N ALA A 298 17.29 3.76 10.30
CA ALA A 298 17.34 4.84 11.30
C ALA A 298 16.30 4.66 12.41
N ARG A 299 15.08 4.23 12.06
CA ARG A 299 14.00 3.93 13.03
C ARG A 299 14.30 2.72 13.91
N ASN A 300 14.87 1.67 13.33
CA ASN A 300 15.22 0.44 14.07
C ASN A 300 16.33 0.68 15.11
N ALA A 301 17.18 1.69 14.91
CA ALA A 301 18.21 2.08 15.87
C ALA A 301 17.65 2.86 17.09
N SER A 302 16.48 3.48 16.98
CA SER A 302 15.90 4.36 18.02
C SER A 302 14.84 3.71 18.92
N GLY A 303 14.49 2.43 18.72
CA GLY A 303 13.38 1.79 19.43
C GLY A 303 13.70 1.34 20.86
N SER A 304 13.03 1.92 21.88
CA SER A 304 13.04 1.41 23.26
C SER A 304 12.00 0.28 23.45
N PRO A 305 12.37 -0.89 24.01
CA PRO A 305 11.45 -2.02 24.11
C PRO A 305 10.70 -2.03 25.45
N GLN A 306 9.61 -1.28 25.59
CA GLN A 306 8.75 -1.38 26.79
C GLN A 306 7.32 -0.89 26.49
N THR A 307 6.40 -1.81 26.20
CA THR A 307 4.92 -1.78 26.47
C THR A 307 4.14 -2.69 25.51
N ALA A 308 4.54 -3.95 25.39
CA ALA A 308 3.86 -4.91 24.51
C ALA A 308 2.42 -5.28 24.98
N ALA A 309 1.98 -4.88 26.17
CA ALA A 309 0.82 -5.48 26.84
C ALA A 309 -0.50 -4.68 26.85
N LEU A 310 -0.55 -3.44 26.34
CA LEU A 310 -1.73 -2.56 26.53
C LEU A 310 -2.78 -2.63 25.39
N TYR A 311 -2.35 -2.96 24.17
CA TYR A 311 -3.21 -2.95 22.98
C TYR A 311 -3.07 -4.25 22.19
N THR A 312 -4.15 -4.66 21.50
CA THR A 312 -4.19 -5.86 20.66
C THR A 312 -3.08 -5.90 19.61
N GLU A 313 -2.56 -7.09 19.30
CA GLU A 313 -1.59 -7.29 18.21
C GLU A 313 -2.16 -6.87 16.83
N LEU A 314 -3.50 -6.88 16.70
CA LEU A 314 -4.20 -6.40 15.52
C LEU A 314 -3.87 -4.93 15.22
N LEU A 315 -3.87 -4.07 16.23
CA LEU A 315 -3.56 -2.64 16.09
C LEU A 315 -2.08 -2.42 15.70
N LYS A 316 -1.16 -3.28 16.17
CA LYS A 316 0.27 -3.13 15.90
C LYS A 316 0.67 -3.57 14.49
N LYS A 317 -0.12 -4.45 13.87
CA LYS A 317 0.19 -5.05 12.58
C LYS A 317 -0.95 -4.86 11.57
N LEU A 318 -1.55 -3.67 11.59
CA LEU A 318 -2.55 -3.28 10.60
C LEU A 318 -1.95 -3.34 9.19
N PRO A 319 -2.65 -3.95 8.23
CA PRO A 319 -2.24 -3.89 6.83
C PRO A 319 -2.23 -2.44 6.34
N THR A 320 -1.15 -2.05 5.69
CA THR A 320 -0.94 -0.67 5.22
C THR A 320 -1.45 -0.43 3.80
N THR A 321 -1.75 -1.52 3.08
CA THR A 321 -2.24 -1.48 1.70
C THR A 321 -3.47 -2.39 1.56
N SER A 322 -4.56 -1.84 1.00
CA SER A 322 -5.81 -2.59 0.82
C SER A 322 -5.75 -3.58 -0.34
N ASN A 323 -4.83 -3.42 -1.30
CA ASN A 323 -4.89 -4.13 -2.58
C ASN A 323 -3.66 -5.01 -2.85
N ARG A 324 -3.86 -6.35 -2.91
CA ARG A 324 -2.94 -7.23 -3.65
C ARG A 324 -3.00 -6.95 -5.15
N CYS A 325 -4.11 -6.39 -5.66
CA CYS A 325 -4.33 -6.14 -7.10
C CYS A 325 -3.72 -4.83 -7.63
N LYS A 326 -3.48 -3.80 -6.81
CA LYS A 326 -2.75 -2.59 -7.26
C LYS A 326 -1.24 -2.85 -7.46
N ARG A 327 -0.74 -4.03 -7.06
CA ARG A 327 0.56 -4.57 -7.54
C ARG A 327 0.66 -4.59 -9.07
N LEU A 328 -0.48 -4.57 -9.79
CA LEU A 328 -0.54 -4.55 -11.26
C LEU A 328 -0.58 -3.14 -11.86
N PHE A 329 -0.79 -2.10 -11.05
CA PHE A 329 -0.96 -0.71 -11.51
C PHE A 329 0.06 0.27 -10.89
N SER A 330 1.01 -0.25 -10.13
CA SER A 330 2.22 0.45 -9.66
C SER A 330 3.45 -0.28 -10.15
#